data_AF-A0AAD9TRP9-F1
#
_entry.id   AF-A0AAD9TRP9-F1
#
_cell.length_a   1.000
_cell.length_b   1.000
_cell.length_c   1.000
_cell.angle_alpha   90.00
_cell.angle_beta   90.00
_cell.angle_gamma   90.00
#
_symmetry.space_group_name_H-M   'P 1'
#
loop_
_entity.id
_entity.type
_entity.pdbx_description
1 polymer ?
#
loop_
_entity_poly.entity_id
_entity_poly.type
_entity_poly.pdbx_seq_one_letter_code
_entity_poly.pdbx_strand_id
1 'polypeptide(L)'
;MKCFIGLCPNPKKRYHHNRKEVDEAKFIVGRRQENLKKVSYRIVPEEIWIPFYKGYKDFISRRSIVEDVLNALSNPDVNMADIYGAGGIRKTMLARAIAKHAEDKKLFDVVAFAEVSAVLDIRTIQGDIADKLGLTFKEEGINGRTRMLNKVLKQEGQEE
;
A
#
# COMPACT_ATOMS: atom_id res chain seq x y z
N MET A 1 7.05 51.62 -27.41
CA MET A 1 8.43 51.29 -26.97
C MET A 1 8.58 51.59 -25.49
N LYS A 2 9.31 50.74 -24.76
CA LYS A 2 9.63 50.70 -23.31
C LYS A 2 8.87 49.63 -22.53
N CYS A 3 9.56 48.52 -22.26
CA CYS A 3 9.37 47.74 -21.04
C CYS A 3 10.56 48.06 -20.13
N PHE A 4 10.22 48.45 -18.90
CA PHE A 4 11.11 48.89 -17.84
C PHE A 4 11.59 47.70 -17.00
N ILE A 5 12.82 47.79 -16.48
CA ILE A 5 13.34 47.12 -15.27
C ILE A 5 13.62 45.59 -15.39
N GLY A 6 14.83 45.26 -15.85
CA GLY A 6 15.89 44.89 -14.92
C GLY A 6 15.89 43.52 -14.20
N LEU A 7 15.04 42.54 -14.53
CA LEU A 7 15.10 41.20 -13.90
C LEU A 7 14.87 40.05 -14.89
N CYS A 8 15.81 39.85 -15.81
CA CYS A 8 15.91 38.57 -16.53
C CYS A 8 17.00 37.72 -15.86
N PRO A 9 16.66 36.68 -15.09
CA PRO A 9 17.66 35.80 -14.50
C PRO A 9 18.48 35.14 -15.62
N ASN A 10 19.78 35.40 -15.64
CA ASN A 10 20.68 34.90 -16.67
C ASN A 10 20.65 33.36 -16.69
N PRO A 11 20.19 32.72 -17.78
CA PRO A 11 20.00 31.27 -17.84
C PRO A 11 21.31 30.50 -17.65
N LYS A 12 22.47 31.09 -17.98
CA LYS A 12 23.78 30.48 -17.74
C LYS A 12 24.09 30.36 -16.25
N LYS A 13 23.74 31.36 -15.42
CA LYS A 13 23.96 31.29 -13.95
C LYS A 13 23.09 30.22 -13.30
N ARG A 14 21.85 30.03 -13.78
CA ARG A 14 20.94 28.96 -13.32
C ARG A 14 21.48 27.56 -13.64
N TYR A 15 22.03 27.38 -14.84
CA TYR A 15 22.65 26.11 -15.23
C TYR A 15 23.88 25.76 -14.37
N HIS A 16 24.72 26.75 -14.05
CA HIS A 16 25.89 26.52 -13.19
C HIS A 16 25.52 26.20 -11.73
N HIS A 17 24.48 26.81 -11.16
CA HIS A 17 24.02 26.50 -9.80
C HIS A 17 23.43 25.09 -9.70
N ASN A 18 22.51 24.73 -10.60
CA ASN A 18 21.90 23.39 -10.61
C ASN A 18 22.95 22.30 -10.80
N ARG A 19 24.01 22.56 -11.59
CA ARG A 19 25.08 21.58 -11.82
C ARG A 19 25.98 21.40 -10.59
N LYS A 20 26.26 22.48 -9.84
CA LYS A 20 27.03 22.41 -8.59
C LYS A 20 26.27 21.60 -7.51
N GLU A 21 24.97 21.82 -7.36
CA GLU A 21 24.12 21.07 -6.42
C GLU A 21 23.98 19.59 -6.82
N VAL A 22 23.87 19.28 -8.12
CA VAL A 22 23.83 17.90 -8.61
C VAL A 22 25.16 17.18 -8.42
N ASP A 23 26.30 17.87 -8.57
CA ASP A 23 27.61 17.28 -8.35
C ASP A 23 27.93 17.11 -6.83
N GLU A 24 27.45 18.01 -5.96
CA GLU A 24 27.47 17.80 -4.49
C GLU A 24 26.57 16.64 -4.05
N ALA A 25 25.37 16.50 -4.64
CA ALA A 25 24.49 15.36 -4.37
C ALA A 25 25.10 14.03 -4.85
N LYS A 26 25.83 14.03 -5.97
CA LYS A 26 26.58 12.85 -6.44
C LYS A 26 27.76 12.51 -5.53
N PHE A 27 28.37 13.49 -4.87
CA PHE A 27 29.45 13.26 -3.92
C PHE A 27 28.95 12.61 -2.62
N ILE A 28 27.73 12.93 -2.17
CA ILE A 28 27.09 12.27 -1.00
C ILE A 28 26.71 10.80 -1.30
N VAL A 29 26.49 10.43 -2.57
CA VAL A 29 26.11 9.07 -2.98
C VAL A 29 27.32 8.11 -3.07
N GLY A 30 28.55 8.59 -2.88
CA GLY A 30 29.77 7.82 -3.09
C GLY A 30 30.53 7.39 -1.84
N ARG A 31 29.96 6.57 -0.93
CA ARG A 31 30.70 5.58 -0.09
C ARG A 31 29.83 4.94 1.01
N ARG A 32 29.49 3.66 0.86
CA ARG A 32 29.99 2.52 1.67
C ARG A 32 29.18 1.26 1.38
N GLN A 33 29.87 0.30 0.78
CA GLN A 33 29.45 -1.07 0.62
C GLN A 33 30.03 -1.86 1.80
N GLU A 34 29.43 -1.77 2.98
CA GLU A 34 29.83 -2.56 4.15
C GLU A 34 28.59 -2.99 4.95
N ASN A 35 28.16 -4.24 4.73
CA ASN A 35 27.39 -5.12 5.63
C ASN A 35 26.36 -4.48 6.59
N LEU A 36 25.37 -3.74 6.07
CA LEU A 36 24.18 -3.42 6.84
C LEU A 36 23.17 -4.57 6.71
N LYS A 37 22.98 -5.34 7.80
CA LYS A 37 21.74 -6.11 8.00
C LYS A 37 20.58 -5.13 7.81
N LYS A 38 19.82 -5.32 6.74
CA LYS A 38 18.71 -4.44 6.36
C LYS A 38 17.58 -4.62 7.39
N VAL A 39 17.51 -3.72 8.37
CA VAL A 39 16.39 -3.60 9.32
C VAL A 39 15.58 -2.34 8.98
N SER A 40 15.20 -2.19 7.72
CA SER A 40 14.24 -1.16 7.33
C SER A 40 13.11 -1.78 6.52
N TYR A 41 11.92 -1.76 7.09
CA TYR A 41 10.67 -1.95 6.36
C TYR A 41 10.45 -0.72 5.48
N ARG A 42 10.02 -0.94 4.23
CA ARG A 42 9.50 0.16 3.41
C ARG A 42 8.22 0.65 4.07
N ILE A 43 8.08 1.96 4.23
CA ILE A 43 6.81 2.57 4.61
C ILE A 43 5.84 2.24 3.47
N VAL A 44 4.82 1.44 3.77
CA VAL A 44 3.68 1.22 2.88
C VAL A 44 3.05 2.61 2.65
N PRO A 45 2.89 3.07 1.39
CA PRO A 45 2.27 4.36 1.12
C PRO A 45 0.90 4.46 1.78
N GLU A 46 0.55 5.62 2.33
CA GLU A 46 -0.82 5.89 2.82
C GLU A 46 -1.83 5.54 1.71
N GLU A 47 -2.78 4.67 2.04
CA GLU A 47 -3.70 4.06 1.07
C GLU A 47 -4.54 5.11 0.32
N ILE A 48 -4.58 4.98 -1.01
CA ILE A 48 -5.43 5.78 -1.91
C ILE A 48 -6.93 5.57 -1.64
N TRP A 49 -7.31 4.56 -0.85
CA TRP A 49 -8.71 4.25 -0.51
C TRP A 49 -9.20 4.98 0.75
N ILE A 50 -8.30 5.55 1.57
CA ILE A 50 -8.63 6.38 2.74
C ILE A 50 -9.56 7.58 2.40
N PRO A 51 -9.49 8.24 1.23
CA PRO A 51 -10.41 9.32 0.87
C PRO A 51 -11.89 8.90 0.84
N PHE A 52 -12.20 7.62 0.61
CA PHE A 52 -13.59 7.11 0.67
C PHE A 52 -14.14 7.07 2.10
N TYR A 53 -13.28 7.15 3.11
CA TYR A 53 -13.65 7.14 4.52
C TYR A 53 -14.26 8.47 4.99
N LYS A 54 -14.00 9.60 4.33
CA LYS A 54 -14.62 10.89 4.76
C LYS A 54 -16.14 10.90 4.59
N GLY A 55 -16.69 9.99 3.76
CA GLY A 55 -18.12 9.71 3.62
C GLY A 55 -18.63 8.52 4.45
N TYR A 56 -17.75 7.87 5.22
CA TYR A 56 -18.05 6.83 6.19
C TYR A 56 -18.66 7.48 7.44
N LYS A 57 -19.87 8.01 7.29
CA LYS A 57 -20.77 8.08 8.45
C LYS A 57 -20.97 6.63 8.86
N ASP A 58 -20.35 6.26 9.98
CA ASP A 58 -20.47 4.99 10.68
C ASP A 58 -21.79 4.31 10.33
N PHE A 59 -21.72 3.09 9.81
CA PHE A 59 -22.89 2.23 9.79
C PHE A 59 -23.21 1.89 11.24
N ILE A 60 -23.78 2.82 12.01
CA ILE A 60 -24.19 2.61 13.41
C ILE A 60 -25.06 1.37 13.48
N SER A 61 -25.93 1.16 12.48
CA SER A 61 -26.78 -0.02 12.36
C SER A 61 -26.04 -1.35 12.11
N ARG A 62 -24.80 -1.32 11.62
CA ARG A 62 -24.01 -2.50 11.27
C ARG A 62 -22.70 -2.59 12.06
N ARG A 63 -22.54 -1.77 13.10
CA ARG A 63 -21.36 -1.80 13.96
C ARG A 63 -21.17 -3.16 14.62
N SER A 64 -22.27 -3.78 15.07
CA SER A 64 -22.24 -5.13 15.63
C SER A 64 -21.67 -6.15 14.63
N ILE A 65 -22.08 -6.09 13.36
CA ILE A 65 -21.56 -7.01 12.33
C ILE A 65 -20.05 -6.82 12.13
N VAL A 66 -19.57 -5.58 12.15
CA VAL A 66 -18.12 -5.30 12.06
C VAL A 66 -17.40 -5.90 13.27
N GLU A 67 -17.91 -5.68 14.47
CA GLU A 67 -17.33 -6.22 15.71
C GLU A 67 -17.35 -7.74 15.75
N ASP A 68 -18.46 -8.37 15.36
CA ASP A 68 -18.62 -9.82 15.31
C ASP A 68 -17.59 -10.46 14.37
N VAL A 69 -17.40 -9.89 13.16
CA VAL A 69 -16.40 -10.39 12.21
C VAL A 69 -14.98 -10.21 12.75
N LEU A 70 -14.66 -9.05 13.34
CA LEU A 70 -13.32 -8.81 13.91
C LEU A 70 -13.03 -9.76 15.09
N ASN A 71 -14.03 -9.99 15.94
CA ASN A 71 -13.91 -10.92 17.07
C ASN A 71 -13.73 -12.36 16.57
N ALA A 72 -14.47 -12.77 15.54
CA ALA A 72 -14.31 -14.09 14.94
C ALA A 72 -12.91 -14.25 14.33
N LEU A 73 -12.42 -13.25 13.60
CA LEU A 73 -11.08 -13.24 12.98
C LEU A 73 -9.94 -13.10 14.00
N SER A 74 -10.23 -12.75 15.25
CA SER A 74 -9.21 -12.74 16.33
C SER A 74 -8.94 -14.13 16.89
N ASN A 75 -9.77 -15.12 16.56
CA ASN A 75 -9.53 -16.52 16.92
C ASN A 75 -8.57 -17.15 15.89
N PRO A 76 -7.40 -17.68 16.29
CA PRO A 76 -6.45 -18.31 15.37
C PRO A 76 -7.01 -19.55 14.65
N ASP A 77 -8.07 -20.17 15.16
CA ASP A 77 -8.74 -21.30 14.49
C ASP A 77 -9.64 -20.87 13.31
N VAL A 78 -9.90 -19.56 13.18
CA VAL A 78 -10.79 -18.99 12.16
C VAL A 78 -9.97 -18.32 11.05
N ASN A 79 -9.89 -18.99 9.90
CA ASN A 79 -9.11 -18.49 8.75
C ASN A 79 -9.94 -17.69 7.73
N MET A 80 -11.28 -17.70 7.82
CA MET A 80 -12.15 -17.10 6.81
C MET A 80 -13.49 -16.65 7.40
N ALA A 81 -13.96 -15.47 6.96
CA ALA A 81 -15.29 -14.95 7.25
C ALA A 81 -15.93 -14.39 5.97
N ASP A 82 -17.13 -14.87 5.65
CA ASP A 82 -17.84 -14.51 4.41
C ASP A 82 -19.01 -13.57 4.69
N ILE A 83 -19.15 -12.53 3.85
CA ILE A 83 -20.28 -11.58 3.91
C ILE A 83 -21.17 -11.79 2.68
N TYR A 84 -22.34 -12.39 2.87
CA TYR A 84 -23.31 -12.67 1.80
C TYR A 84 -24.57 -11.81 1.93
N GLY A 85 -25.39 -11.77 0.86
CA GLY A 85 -26.64 -11.01 0.82
C GLY A 85 -26.98 -10.52 -0.58
N ALA A 86 -28.11 -9.80 -0.74
CA ALA A 86 -28.50 -9.28 -2.06
C ALA A 86 -27.50 -8.26 -2.63
N GLY A 87 -27.61 -8.01 -3.94
CA GLY A 87 -26.86 -6.94 -4.61
C GLY A 87 -27.27 -5.56 -4.11
N GLY A 88 -26.38 -4.57 -4.22
CA GLY A 88 -26.67 -3.17 -3.84
C GLY A 88 -26.68 -2.86 -2.34
N ILE A 89 -26.54 -3.86 -1.45
CA ILE A 89 -26.57 -3.68 0.02
C ILE A 89 -25.27 -3.06 0.59
N ARG A 90 -24.30 -2.71 -0.28
CA ARG A 90 -22.98 -2.16 0.06
C ARG A 90 -22.08 -3.12 0.86
N LYS A 91 -22.14 -4.43 0.57
CA LYS A 91 -21.26 -5.44 1.20
C LYS A 91 -19.77 -5.12 1.05
N THR A 92 -19.34 -4.68 -0.13
CA THR A 92 -17.96 -4.25 -0.38
C THR A 92 -17.54 -3.07 0.52
N MET A 93 -18.45 -2.14 0.82
CA MET A 93 -18.17 -1.06 1.77
C MET A 93 -18.02 -1.58 3.20
N LEU A 94 -18.78 -2.60 3.58
CA LEU A 94 -18.64 -3.25 4.89
C LEU A 94 -17.30 -4.00 4.99
N ALA A 95 -16.87 -4.71 3.95
CA ALA A 95 -15.56 -5.37 3.91
C ALA A 95 -14.41 -4.36 4.04
N ARG A 96 -14.49 -3.20 3.38
CA ARG A 96 -13.51 -2.11 3.53
C ARG A 96 -13.47 -1.57 4.97
N ALA A 97 -14.63 -1.44 5.61
CA ALA A 97 -14.71 -1.01 7.00
C ALA A 97 -14.04 -2.00 7.95
N ILE A 98 -14.31 -3.30 7.78
CA ILE A 98 -13.70 -4.37 8.57
C ILE A 98 -12.17 -4.37 8.37
N ALA A 99 -11.69 -4.28 7.13
CA ALA A 99 -10.25 -4.19 6.84
C ALA A 99 -9.60 -3.01 7.58
N LYS A 100 -10.24 -1.82 7.55
CA LYS A 100 -9.72 -0.66 8.24
C LYS A 100 -9.68 -0.84 9.76
N HIS A 101 -10.76 -1.34 10.35
CA HIS A 101 -10.79 -1.60 11.78
C HIS A 101 -9.80 -2.69 12.21
N ALA A 102 -9.55 -3.70 11.37
CA ALA A 102 -8.53 -4.72 11.63
C ALA A 102 -7.13 -4.12 11.65
N GLU A 103 -6.83 -3.19 10.73
CA GLU A 103 -5.57 -2.44 10.70
C GLU A 103 -5.43 -1.52 11.92
N ASP A 104 -6.48 -0.73 12.24
CA ASP A 104 -6.45 0.22 13.36
C ASP A 104 -6.31 -0.49 14.72
N LYS A 105 -6.95 -1.66 14.87
CA LYS A 105 -6.82 -2.53 16.04
C LYS A 105 -5.56 -3.39 16.03
N LYS A 106 -4.79 -3.38 14.94
CA LYS A 106 -3.62 -4.24 14.72
C LYS A 106 -3.91 -5.73 14.97
N LEU A 107 -5.05 -6.21 14.45
CA LEU A 107 -5.40 -7.64 14.54
C LEU A 107 -4.51 -8.53 13.67
N PHE A 108 -3.93 -7.95 12.62
CA PHE A 108 -2.99 -8.60 11.72
C PHE A 108 -1.80 -7.66 11.49
N ASP A 109 -0.63 -8.23 11.24
CA ASP A 109 0.57 -7.46 10.88
C ASP A 109 0.38 -6.69 9.56
N VAL A 110 -0.33 -7.33 8.62
CA VAL A 110 -0.63 -6.76 7.31
C VAL A 110 -2.08 -7.06 6.92
N VAL A 111 -2.81 -6.02 6.52
CA VAL A 111 -4.18 -6.14 5.98
C VAL A 111 -4.18 -5.67 4.53
N ALA A 112 -4.36 -6.58 3.58
CA ALA A 112 -4.47 -6.25 2.15
C ALA A 112 -5.94 -6.30 1.67
N PHE A 113 -6.34 -5.34 0.84
CA PHE A 113 -7.65 -5.32 0.20
C PHE A 113 -7.48 -5.36 -1.32
N ALA A 114 -8.12 -6.33 -1.98
CA ALA A 114 -8.12 -6.47 -3.43
C ALA A 114 -9.56 -6.68 -3.94
N GLU A 115 -9.94 -5.98 -5.01
CA GLU A 115 -11.26 -6.11 -5.62
C GLU A 115 -11.24 -7.18 -6.72
N VAL A 116 -12.06 -8.22 -6.57
CA VAL A 116 -12.21 -9.29 -7.56
C VAL A 116 -13.51 -9.09 -8.32
N SER A 117 -13.40 -8.68 -9.58
CA SER A 117 -14.55 -8.48 -10.46
C SER A 117 -14.87 -9.74 -11.27
N ALA A 118 -16.05 -9.78 -11.90
CA ALA A 118 -16.44 -10.88 -12.80
C ALA A 118 -15.46 -11.04 -13.97
N VAL A 119 -14.89 -9.92 -14.45
CA VAL A 119 -13.74 -9.95 -15.38
C VAL A 119 -12.48 -9.96 -14.53
N LEU A 120 -11.83 -11.12 -14.49
CA LEU A 120 -10.70 -11.33 -13.61
C LEU A 120 -9.44 -10.65 -14.16
N ASP A 121 -8.92 -9.67 -13.42
CA ASP A 121 -7.59 -9.11 -13.65
C ASP A 121 -6.62 -9.58 -12.56
N ILE A 122 -6.02 -10.73 -12.81
CA ILE A 122 -5.08 -11.36 -11.87
C ILE A 122 -3.86 -10.47 -11.62
N ARG A 123 -3.38 -9.71 -12.63
CA ARG A 123 -2.17 -8.89 -12.46
C ARG A 123 -2.43 -7.73 -11.51
N THR A 124 -3.61 -7.12 -11.60
CA THR A 124 -4.06 -6.07 -10.68
C THR A 124 -4.23 -6.62 -9.27
N ILE A 125 -4.93 -7.75 -9.08
CA ILE A 125 -5.08 -8.39 -7.76
C ILE A 125 -3.72 -8.71 -7.12
N GLN A 126 -2.79 -9.29 -7.88
CA GLN A 126 -1.43 -9.55 -7.40
C GLN A 126 -0.67 -8.27 -7.07
N GLY A 127 -0.91 -7.19 -7.81
CA GLY A 127 -0.35 -5.86 -7.56
C GLY A 127 -0.84 -5.29 -6.24
N ASP A 128 -2.16 -5.23 -6.03
CA ASP A 128 -2.78 -4.70 -4.80
C ASP A 128 -2.24 -5.39 -3.54
N ILE A 129 -2.13 -6.73 -3.58
CA ILE A 129 -1.58 -7.51 -2.47
C ILE A 129 -0.08 -7.22 -2.28
N ALA A 130 0.69 -7.16 -3.37
CA ALA A 130 2.13 -6.91 -3.30
C ALA A 130 2.46 -5.51 -2.78
N ASP A 131 1.67 -4.50 -3.17
CA ASP A 131 1.84 -3.12 -2.71
C ASP A 131 1.69 -3.04 -1.19
N LYS A 132 0.70 -3.76 -0.63
CA LYS A 132 0.53 -3.83 0.83
C LYS A 132 1.66 -4.57 1.53
N LEU A 133 2.19 -5.64 0.91
CA LEU A 133 3.34 -6.39 1.42
C LEU A 133 4.69 -5.67 1.18
N GLY A 134 4.71 -4.51 0.51
CA GLY A 134 5.95 -3.84 0.11
C GLY A 134 6.81 -4.66 -0.86
N LEU A 135 6.19 -5.62 -1.56
CA LEU A 135 6.84 -6.55 -2.48
C LEU A 135 6.98 -5.92 -3.88
N THR A 136 8.19 -5.96 -4.44
CA THR A 136 8.41 -5.63 -5.85
C THR A 136 8.61 -6.90 -6.66
N PHE A 137 7.83 -7.07 -7.72
CA PHE A 137 7.96 -8.21 -8.62
C PHE A 137 9.21 -8.09 -9.49
N LYS A 138 9.95 -9.20 -9.61
CA LYS A 138 11.06 -9.33 -10.57
C LYS A 138 10.59 -9.93 -11.90
N GLU A 139 9.57 -10.78 -11.83
CA GLU A 139 8.95 -11.43 -12.96
C GLU A 139 7.60 -10.79 -13.24
N GLU A 140 7.34 -10.46 -14.51
CA GLU A 140 6.07 -9.83 -14.91
C GLU A 140 4.94 -10.82 -15.20
N GLY A 141 5.28 -12.08 -15.45
CA GLY A 141 4.30 -13.13 -15.72
C GLY A 141 3.50 -13.50 -14.47
N ILE A 142 2.21 -13.81 -14.65
CA ILE A 142 1.28 -14.19 -13.58
C ILE A 142 1.87 -15.27 -12.67
N ASN A 143 2.42 -16.34 -13.26
CA ASN A 143 3.00 -17.45 -12.51
C ASN A 143 4.23 -17.04 -11.69
N GLY A 144 5.08 -16.16 -12.24
CA GLY A 144 6.25 -15.63 -11.55
C GLY A 144 5.84 -14.80 -10.34
N ARG A 145 4.88 -13.88 -10.53
CA ARG A 145 4.27 -13.07 -9.47
C ARG A 145 3.66 -13.95 -8.38
N THR A 146 2.89 -14.99 -8.73
CA THR A 146 2.32 -15.95 -7.77
C THR A 146 3.39 -16.65 -6.95
N ARG A 147 4.48 -17.12 -7.58
CA ARG A 147 5.59 -17.77 -6.87
C ARG A 147 6.22 -16.82 -5.84
N MET A 148 6.40 -15.55 -6.21
CA MET A 148 6.95 -14.54 -5.31
C MET A 148 6.01 -14.25 -4.14
N LEU A 149 4.71 -14.04 -4.38
CA LEU A 149 3.72 -13.84 -3.33
C LEU A 149 3.66 -15.03 -2.35
N ASN A 150 3.57 -16.25 -2.88
CA ASN A 150 3.56 -17.47 -2.06
C ASN A 150 4.80 -17.62 -1.21
N LYS A 151 5.96 -17.21 -1.72
CA LYS A 151 7.21 -17.26 -0.94
C LYS A 151 7.14 -16.32 0.26
N VAL A 152 6.68 -15.08 0.06
CA VAL A 152 6.55 -14.09 1.14
C VAL A 152 5.52 -14.57 2.17
N LEU A 153 4.32 -14.93 1.74
CA LEU A 153 3.24 -15.34 2.65
C LEU A 153 3.58 -16.60 3.48
N LYS A 154 4.42 -17.50 2.95
CA LYS A 154 4.88 -18.69 3.70
C LYS A 154 6.03 -18.40 4.66
N GLN A 155 6.82 -17.36 4.43
CA GLN A 155 7.93 -16.99 5.32
C GLN A 155 7.41 -16.33 6.59
N GLU A 156 6.35 -15.52 6.50
CA GLU A 156 5.69 -14.88 7.64
C GLU A 156 5.07 -15.92 8.61
N GLY A 157 4.67 -17.10 8.14
CA GLY A 157 4.11 -18.17 8.99
C GLY A 157 5.14 -19.08 9.66
N GLN A 158 6.44 -18.75 9.60
CA GLN A 158 7.54 -19.59 10.12
C GLN A 158 8.38 -18.90 11.22
N GLU A 159 7.96 -17.73 11.70
CA GLU A 159 8.65 -17.00 12.79
C GLU A 159 8.04 -17.21 14.19
N GLU A 160 7.13 -18.19 14.36
CA GLU A 160 6.66 -18.67 15.68
C GLU A 160 7.40 -19.91 16.19
#